data_AF-V5ALI0-F1
#
_entry.id   AF-V5ALI0-F1
#
_cell.length_a   1.000
_cell.length_b   1.000
_cell.length_c   1.000
_cell.angle_alpha   90.00
_cell.angle_beta   90.00
_cell.angle_gamma   90.00
#
_symmetry.space_group_name_H-M   'P 1'
#
loop_
_entity.id
_entity.type
_entity.pdbx_description
1 polymer ?
#
loop_
_entity_poly.entity_id
_entity_poly.type
_entity_poly.pdbx_seq_one_letter_code
_entity_poly.pdbx_strand_id
1 'polypeptide(L)'
;MLVALPVYAKKAEKDNSKGVLHLWLTDNTHIVDIGPVSGETEDAAASSLFYKSAEGESGDNNEELIALYEKKKRGGATPSPGMISVRLTEQLQRVKDVLTTWKEVDERVSKLCPSENAEKDASSDTACSTAVKITDGLVGFLSGNFSGTTWKDEYLGVNATVTKGKNGVAAGYADGVTFRGAWAEWPVGKQGENQLCQFANHNFTLVATVSFEGEPKSGSVPLMGVLAGTDGGTKLMELSYNSGKKWQVLCSDGTTKRLKSSWDTQRQYQVAIVLQNGTQGSVYVDGQRVCESVQSNFENAESKGISHFYIGGDGGNAENTAGDEGVSVTVRNVMLYNRPLTFTGGSAELEEDVASPSEAPVEQAASPQSRKKRETQQVPAALSSHAVGEKTGDGGIVHGSGLLPLLLLLLGLWGFAAL
;
A
#
# COMPACT_ATOMS: atom_id res chain seq x y z
N MET A 1 -12.06 7.28 -17.21
CA MET A 1 -11.97 6.26 -18.27
C MET A 1 -12.86 5.09 -17.90
N LEU A 2 -13.60 4.54 -18.87
CA LEU A 2 -14.38 3.31 -18.72
C LEU A 2 -13.72 2.19 -19.52
N VAL A 3 -13.67 0.99 -18.95
CA VAL A 3 -13.12 -0.21 -19.60
C VAL A 3 -14.06 -1.38 -19.38
N ALA A 4 -14.34 -2.18 -20.42
CA ALA A 4 -15.09 -3.42 -20.28
C ALA A 4 -14.16 -4.62 -20.49
N LEU A 5 -13.94 -5.43 -19.46
CA LEU A 5 -13.03 -6.57 -19.48
C LEU A 5 -13.71 -7.84 -18.93
N PRO A 6 -13.44 -9.02 -19.53
CA PRO A 6 -13.93 -10.28 -18.99
C PRO A 6 -13.22 -10.62 -17.67
N VAL A 7 -14.00 -11.03 -16.68
CA VAL A 7 -13.52 -11.58 -15.41
C VAL A 7 -13.79 -13.08 -15.42
N TYR A 8 -12.78 -13.87 -15.10
CA TYR A 8 -12.85 -15.33 -15.12
C TYR A 8 -13.00 -15.89 -13.71
N ALA A 9 -13.86 -16.89 -13.54
CA ALA A 9 -14.00 -17.55 -12.25
C ALA A 9 -12.74 -18.37 -11.92
N LYS A 10 -12.14 -18.14 -10.75
CA LYS A 10 -10.91 -18.80 -10.22
C LYS A 10 -10.91 -20.34 -10.18
N LYS A 11 -12.01 -21.04 -10.54
CA LYS A 11 -12.19 -22.50 -10.43
C LYS A 11 -12.29 -23.25 -11.77
N ALA A 12 -11.52 -22.85 -12.77
CA ALA A 12 -11.46 -23.59 -14.02
C ALA A 12 -10.01 -23.90 -14.40
N GLU A 13 -9.45 -24.97 -13.83
CA GLU A 13 -8.27 -25.68 -14.37
C GLU A 13 -8.56 -26.36 -15.73
N LYS A 14 -9.37 -25.74 -16.58
CA LYS A 14 -9.61 -26.17 -17.95
C LYS A 14 -9.63 -24.92 -18.82
N ASP A 15 -8.98 -24.98 -19.97
CA ASP A 15 -8.79 -23.97 -21.04
C ASP A 15 -10.09 -23.35 -21.62
N ASN A 16 -11.14 -23.19 -20.83
CA ASN A 16 -12.51 -22.86 -21.24
C ASN A 16 -13.31 -22.21 -20.10
N SER A 17 -12.67 -21.43 -19.22
CA SER A 17 -13.36 -20.61 -18.22
C SER A 17 -14.23 -19.56 -18.92
N LYS A 18 -15.47 -19.36 -18.44
CA LYS A 18 -16.37 -18.34 -19.00
C LYS A 18 -15.94 -16.97 -18.51
N GLY A 19 -15.80 -16.01 -19.42
CA GLY A 19 -15.54 -14.62 -19.08
C GLY A 19 -16.86 -13.85 -18.94
N VAL A 20 -17.18 -13.41 -17.72
CA VAL A 20 -18.28 -12.46 -17.50
C VAL A 20 -17.71 -11.06 -17.75
N LEU A 21 -18.30 -10.31 -18.67
CA LEU A 21 -17.86 -8.96 -18.99
C LEU A 21 -18.23 -8.02 -17.85
N HIS A 22 -17.25 -7.34 -17.26
CA HIS A 22 -17.44 -6.33 -16.21
C HIS A 22 -17.09 -4.94 -16.72
N LEU A 23 -17.77 -3.91 -16.20
CA LEU A 23 -17.45 -2.51 -16.43
C LEU A 23 -16.57 -2.00 -15.29
N TRP A 24 -15.46 -1.38 -15.65
CA TRP A 24 -14.49 -0.79 -14.73
C TRP A 24 -14.43 0.72 -14.96
N LEU A 25 -14.31 1.48 -13.88
CA LEU A 25 -14.09 2.92 -13.89
C LEU A 25 -12.71 3.23 -13.32
N THR A 26 -11.98 4.14 -13.97
CA THR A 26 -10.72 4.66 -13.46
C THR A 26 -10.48 6.12 -13.84
N ASP A 27 -9.91 6.91 -12.94
CA ASP A 27 -9.37 8.25 -13.18
C ASP A 27 -7.84 8.24 -13.39
N ASN A 28 -7.26 7.07 -13.68
CA ASN A 28 -5.82 6.78 -13.74
C ASN A 28 -5.12 6.63 -12.38
N THR A 29 -5.86 6.79 -11.28
CA THR A 29 -5.36 6.61 -9.90
C THR A 29 -6.19 5.56 -9.17
N HIS A 30 -7.50 5.78 -9.10
CA HIS A 30 -8.49 4.89 -8.53
C HIS A 30 -9.02 3.93 -9.59
N ILE A 31 -9.35 2.69 -9.20
CA ILE A 31 -9.96 1.70 -10.07
C ILE A 31 -11.09 1.02 -9.29
N VAL A 32 -12.31 1.02 -9.86
CA VAL A 32 -13.50 0.42 -9.24
C VAL A 32 -14.21 -0.47 -10.24
N ASP A 33 -14.58 -1.67 -9.80
CA ASP A 33 -15.50 -2.55 -10.53
C ASP A 33 -16.93 -2.03 -10.35
N ILE A 34 -17.52 -1.53 -11.43
CA ILE A 34 -18.92 -1.05 -11.44
C ILE A 34 -19.90 -2.24 -11.44
N GLY A 35 -19.43 -3.39 -11.95
CA GLY A 35 -20.15 -4.66 -11.96
C GLY A 35 -20.35 -5.24 -13.35
N PRO A 36 -21.11 -6.35 -13.43
CA PRO A 36 -21.30 -7.10 -14.66
C PRO A 36 -22.11 -6.32 -15.70
N VAL A 37 -21.73 -6.51 -16.97
CA VAL A 37 -22.35 -5.99 -18.19
C VAL A 37 -23.05 -7.10 -18.96
N SER A 38 -22.42 -8.27 -19.06
CA SER A 38 -23.01 -9.46 -19.69
C SER A 38 -23.78 -10.31 -18.68
N GLY A 39 -24.68 -11.17 -19.16
CA GLY A 39 -25.34 -12.14 -18.30
C GLY A 39 -24.35 -13.18 -17.74
N GLU A 40 -24.58 -13.69 -16.52
CA GLU A 40 -23.69 -14.63 -15.82
C GLU A 40 -23.43 -15.94 -16.59
N THR A 41 -24.34 -16.32 -17.51
CA THR A 41 -24.23 -17.54 -18.30
C THR A 41 -23.52 -17.35 -19.63
N GLU A 42 -23.30 -16.08 -20.02
CA GLU A 42 -22.73 -15.66 -21.29
C GLU A 42 -21.20 -15.72 -21.26
N ASP A 43 -20.61 -15.87 -22.43
CA ASP A 43 -19.16 -15.88 -22.62
C ASP A 43 -18.85 -14.80 -23.66
N ALA A 44 -18.24 -13.71 -23.17
CA ALA A 44 -17.98 -12.50 -23.95
C ALA A 44 -16.48 -12.19 -23.93
N ALA A 45 -15.87 -12.17 -25.12
CA ALA A 45 -14.42 -11.91 -25.26
C ALA A 45 -14.11 -10.52 -25.82
N ALA A 46 -14.97 -10.01 -26.71
CA ALA A 46 -14.83 -8.69 -27.32
C ALA A 46 -16.02 -7.81 -26.97
N SER A 47 -15.75 -6.53 -26.71
CA SER A 47 -16.77 -5.53 -26.43
C SER A 47 -16.38 -4.15 -26.96
N SER A 48 -17.38 -3.29 -27.11
CA SER A 48 -17.24 -1.88 -27.41
C SER A 48 -18.21 -1.10 -26.51
N LEU A 49 -17.73 0.00 -25.94
CA LEU A 49 -18.53 0.90 -25.12
C LEU A 49 -18.78 2.18 -25.90
N PHE A 50 -20.02 2.66 -25.86
CA PHE A 50 -20.42 3.92 -26.45
C PHE A 50 -21.13 4.77 -25.39
N TYR A 51 -20.56 5.95 -25.11
CA TYR A 51 -21.17 6.96 -24.26
C TYR A 51 -21.68 8.09 -25.13
N LYS A 52 -22.95 8.43 -24.98
CA LYS A 52 -23.59 9.56 -25.66
C LYS A 52 -24.09 10.52 -24.59
N SER A 53 -23.70 11.78 -24.72
CA SER A 53 -24.33 12.89 -24.00
C SER A 53 -24.87 13.87 -25.05
N ALA A 54 -26.14 14.23 -24.92
CA ALA A 54 -26.77 15.24 -25.76
C ALA A 54 -27.51 16.23 -24.85
N GLU A 55 -27.25 17.52 -25.06
CA GLU A 55 -28.09 18.59 -24.51
C GLU A 55 -29.45 18.53 -25.23
N GLY A 56 -30.50 18.19 -24.50
CA GLY A 56 -31.87 18.26 -25.02
C GLY A 56 -32.34 19.71 -25.15
N GLU A 57 -33.27 19.97 -26.08
CA GLU A 57 -33.91 21.28 -26.24
C GLU A 57 -34.65 21.77 -24.98
N SER A 58 -34.95 20.87 -24.03
CA SER A 58 -35.59 21.14 -22.73
C SER A 58 -34.61 21.36 -21.56
N GLY A 59 -33.29 21.28 -21.79
CA GLY A 59 -32.30 21.32 -20.71
C GLY A 59 -32.10 20.00 -19.95
N ASP A 60 -32.76 18.92 -20.38
CA ASP A 60 -32.52 17.58 -19.85
C ASP A 60 -31.29 16.96 -20.54
N ASN A 61 -30.27 16.61 -19.74
CA ASN A 61 -29.08 15.90 -20.22
C ASN A 61 -29.43 14.43 -20.49
N ASN A 62 -29.62 14.08 -21.76
CA ASN A 62 -29.86 12.70 -22.18
C ASN A 62 -28.53 11.95 -22.30
N GLU A 63 -28.04 11.46 -21.17
CA GLU A 63 -26.82 10.64 -21.09
C GLU A 63 -27.16 9.15 -21.18
N GLU A 64 -26.57 8.46 -22.15
CA GLU A 64 -26.73 7.01 -22.35
C GLU A 64 -25.36 6.33 -22.44
N LEU A 65 -25.20 5.23 -21.70
CA LEU A 65 -24.07 4.31 -21.84
C LEU A 65 -24.58 3.01 -22.45
N ILE A 66 -23.94 2.58 -23.54
CA ILE A 66 -24.33 1.39 -24.29
C ILE A 66 -23.10 0.49 -24.42
N ALA A 67 -23.27 -0.80 -24.15
CA ALA A 67 -22.28 -1.83 -24.48
C ALA A 67 -22.76 -2.63 -25.69
N LEU A 68 -21.85 -2.87 -26.63
CA LEU A 68 -21.98 -3.84 -27.71
C LEU A 68 -20.95 -4.94 -27.49
N TYR A 69 -21.37 -6.18 -27.27
CA TYR A 69 -20.43 -7.27 -27.01
C TYR A 69 -20.78 -8.56 -27.75
N GLU A 70 -19.74 -9.37 -27.95
CA GLU A 70 -19.83 -10.69 -28.59
C GLU A 70 -20.52 -11.68 -27.63
N LYS A 71 -21.53 -12.40 -28.12
CA LYS A 71 -22.10 -13.56 -27.44
C LYS A 71 -21.64 -14.84 -28.14
N LYS A 72 -20.69 -15.56 -27.54
CA LYS A 72 -20.25 -16.86 -28.06
C LYS A 72 -21.33 -17.93 -27.82
N LYS A 73 -21.68 -18.67 -28.87
CA LYS A 73 -22.45 -19.92 -28.76
C LYS A 73 -21.48 -21.11 -28.65
N ARG A 74 -21.62 -21.95 -27.62
CA ARG A 74 -20.95 -23.26 -27.58
C ARG A 74 -21.75 -24.29 -28.37
N GLY A 75 -21.08 -25.04 -29.25
CA GLY A 75 -21.60 -26.30 -29.81
C GLY A 75 -22.11 -26.27 -31.25
N GLY A 76 -21.43 -25.59 -32.18
CA GLY A 76 -21.70 -25.69 -33.62
C GLY A 76 -20.41 -25.68 -34.45
N ALA A 77 -20.39 -26.41 -35.57
CA ALA A 77 -19.21 -26.59 -36.44
C ALA A 77 -18.63 -25.26 -37.01
N THR A 78 -19.40 -24.18 -36.92
CA THR A 78 -18.98 -22.79 -37.15
C THR A 78 -19.64 -21.90 -36.07
N PRO A 79 -18.90 -21.40 -35.07
CA PRO A 79 -19.46 -20.45 -34.13
C PRO A 79 -19.63 -19.11 -34.85
N SER A 80 -20.84 -18.79 -35.32
CA SER A 80 -21.17 -17.42 -35.70
C SER A 80 -21.45 -16.65 -34.41
N PRO A 81 -20.61 -15.69 -34.01
CA PRO A 81 -20.87 -14.91 -32.81
C PRO A 81 -22.09 -14.02 -33.05
N GLY A 82 -23.05 -14.04 -32.12
CA GLY A 82 -24.08 -13.01 -32.09
C GLY A 82 -23.50 -11.74 -31.46
N MET A 83 -24.02 -10.57 -31.81
CA MET A 83 -23.72 -9.34 -31.07
C MET A 83 -24.94 -8.94 -30.24
N ILE A 84 -24.71 -8.58 -28.98
CA ILE A 84 -25.74 -8.05 -28.08
C ILE A 84 -25.44 -6.57 -27.83
N SER A 85 -26.46 -5.73 -27.96
CA SER A 85 -26.43 -4.34 -27.49
C SER A 85 -27.24 -4.22 -26.20
N VAL A 86 -26.64 -3.64 -25.17
CA VAL A 86 -27.27 -3.44 -23.85
C VAL A 86 -27.13 -1.98 -23.45
N ARG A 87 -28.23 -1.38 -23.00
CA ARG A 87 -28.23 -0.07 -22.33
C ARG A 87 -27.83 -0.26 -20.87
N LEU A 88 -26.79 0.41 -20.43
CA LEU A 88 -26.19 0.28 -19.11
C LEU A 88 -26.64 1.39 -18.16
N THR A 89 -27.96 1.57 -18.03
CA THR A 89 -28.54 2.66 -17.22
C THR A 89 -28.15 2.56 -15.75
N GLU A 90 -28.23 1.36 -15.17
CA GLU A 90 -27.87 1.14 -13.76
C GLU A 90 -26.37 1.33 -13.52
N GLN A 91 -25.52 0.80 -14.42
CA GLN A 91 -24.07 0.95 -14.32
C GLN A 91 -23.65 2.41 -14.52
N LEU A 92 -24.29 3.16 -15.42
CA LEU A 92 -24.06 4.59 -15.59
C LEU A 92 -24.41 5.38 -14.31
N GLN A 93 -25.51 5.03 -13.64
CA GLN A 93 -25.84 5.63 -12.35
C GLN A 93 -24.75 5.33 -11.32
N ARG A 94 -24.32 4.08 -11.19
CA ARG A 94 -23.21 3.71 -10.29
C ARG A 94 -21.91 4.44 -10.60
N VAL A 95 -21.59 4.64 -11.88
CA VAL A 95 -20.43 5.46 -12.29
C VAL A 95 -20.54 6.88 -11.73
N LYS A 96 -21.71 7.51 -11.83
CA LYS A 96 -21.93 8.87 -11.27
C LYS A 96 -21.82 8.88 -9.75
N ASP A 97 -22.34 7.86 -9.07
CA ASP A 97 -22.26 7.73 -7.61
C ASP A 97 -20.79 7.57 -7.14
N VAL A 98 -20.01 6.76 -7.86
CA VAL A 98 -18.56 6.58 -7.59
C VAL A 98 -17.80 7.88 -7.82
N LEU A 99 -18.03 8.58 -8.94
CA LEU A 99 -17.39 9.87 -9.23
C LEU A 99 -17.73 10.94 -8.19
N THR A 100 -18.97 10.95 -7.69
CA THR A 100 -19.40 11.83 -6.60
C THR A 100 -18.66 11.49 -5.32
N THR A 101 -18.58 10.20 -4.98
CA THR A 101 -17.85 9.71 -3.81
C THR A 101 -16.38 10.12 -3.86
N TRP A 102 -15.69 9.91 -4.97
CA TRP A 102 -14.27 10.30 -5.12
C TRP A 102 -14.07 11.79 -4.87
N LYS A 103 -14.95 12.65 -5.40
CA LYS A 103 -14.88 14.10 -5.17
C LYS A 103 -15.09 14.45 -3.69
N GLU A 104 -16.06 13.83 -3.03
CA GLU A 104 -16.30 14.05 -1.59
C GLU A 104 -15.12 13.59 -0.73
N VAL A 105 -14.47 12.49 -1.10
CA VAL A 105 -13.26 12.00 -0.43
C VAL A 105 -12.10 12.98 -0.64
N ASP A 106 -11.87 13.44 -1.87
CA ASP A 106 -10.85 14.46 -2.18
C ASP A 106 -11.05 15.76 -1.38
N GLU A 107 -12.30 16.22 -1.25
CA GLU A 107 -12.64 17.39 -0.45
C GLU A 107 -12.37 17.17 1.05
N ARG A 108 -12.59 15.96 1.57
CA ARG A 108 -12.25 15.61 2.96
C ARG A 108 -10.73 15.54 3.16
N VAL A 109 -10.01 14.88 2.26
CA VAL A 109 -8.54 14.76 2.33
C VAL A 109 -7.90 16.14 2.26
N SER A 110 -8.38 17.02 1.40
CA SER A 110 -7.88 18.39 1.28
C SER A 110 -8.01 19.21 2.57
N LYS A 111 -8.99 18.88 3.43
CA LYS A 111 -9.20 19.54 4.74
C LYS A 111 -8.29 19.02 5.84
N LEU A 112 -7.65 17.85 5.66
CA LEU A 112 -6.62 17.35 6.59
C LEU A 112 -5.34 18.21 6.55
N CYS A 113 -5.29 19.14 5.60
CA CYS A 113 -4.17 20.01 5.30
C CYS A 113 -4.66 21.46 5.31
N PRO A 114 -4.92 22.05 6.49
CA PRO A 114 -5.45 23.40 6.54
C PRO A 114 -4.49 24.35 5.83
N SER A 115 -4.98 24.99 4.77
CA SER A 115 -4.38 26.22 4.26
C SER A 115 -4.63 27.30 5.31
N GLU A 116 -3.63 28.16 5.55
CA GLU A 116 -3.77 29.27 6.49
C GLU A 116 -5.07 30.04 6.22
N ASN A 117 -5.94 30.10 7.23
CA ASN A 117 -7.04 31.06 7.23
C ASN A 117 -6.40 32.45 7.16
N ALA A 118 -6.70 33.18 6.10
CA ALA A 118 -6.36 34.58 5.96
C ALA A 118 -7.16 35.42 6.98
N GLU A 119 -6.74 35.44 8.25
CA GLU A 119 -7.01 36.53 9.19
C GLU A 119 -6.17 36.35 10.47
N LYS A 120 -5.09 37.15 10.55
CA LYS A 120 -4.31 37.46 11.76
C LYS A 120 -3.66 36.27 12.47
N ASP A 121 -2.47 35.86 12.02
CA ASP A 121 -1.37 35.55 12.92
C ASP A 121 -0.02 35.64 12.18
N ALA A 122 1.06 35.85 12.93
CA ALA A 122 2.40 36.06 12.38
C ALA A 122 2.87 34.81 11.62
N SER A 123 3.24 35.02 10.35
CA SER A 123 3.83 34.06 9.41
C SER A 123 4.68 33.00 10.11
N SER A 124 4.17 31.77 10.16
CA SER A 124 5.02 30.59 10.30
C SER A 124 5.14 29.99 8.90
N ASP A 125 6.36 29.65 8.45
CA ASP A 125 6.65 29.09 7.12
C ASP A 125 6.09 27.66 6.91
N THR A 126 4.97 27.34 7.57
CA THR A 126 4.47 26.00 7.88
C THR A 126 3.02 25.80 7.42
N ALA A 127 2.56 26.58 6.43
CA ALA A 127 1.29 26.33 5.75
C ALA A 127 1.49 25.27 4.67
N CYS A 128 0.50 24.38 4.47
CA CYS A 128 0.42 23.58 3.25
C CYS A 128 0.40 24.53 2.06
N SER A 129 1.52 24.64 1.34
CA SER A 129 1.60 25.55 0.20
C SER A 129 0.50 25.17 -0.80
N THR A 130 -0.21 26.15 -1.33
CA THR A 130 -1.25 26.00 -2.36
C THR A 130 -0.78 25.28 -3.64
N ALA A 131 0.52 24.99 -3.75
CA ALA A 131 1.13 24.26 -4.85
C ALA A 131 1.00 22.73 -4.75
N VAL A 132 0.63 22.18 -3.58
CA VAL A 132 0.64 20.72 -3.36
C VAL A 132 -0.77 20.18 -3.19
N LYS A 133 -1.23 19.41 -4.18
CA LYS A 133 -2.46 18.64 -4.06
C LYS A 133 -2.16 17.35 -3.29
N ILE A 134 -2.60 17.25 -2.04
CA ILE A 134 -2.45 16.04 -1.21
C ILE A 134 -3.16 14.83 -1.82
N THR A 135 -4.15 15.05 -2.69
CA THR A 135 -4.84 14.00 -3.45
C THR A 135 -4.06 13.51 -4.67
N ASP A 136 -2.99 14.20 -5.07
CA ASP A 136 -2.21 13.82 -6.25
C ASP A 136 -1.46 12.50 -6.01
N GLY A 137 -1.84 11.48 -6.79
CA GLY A 137 -1.34 10.12 -6.66
C GLY A 137 -1.85 9.35 -5.45
N LEU A 138 -2.84 9.86 -4.71
CA LEU A 138 -3.50 9.14 -3.62
C LEU A 138 -4.44 8.09 -4.21
N VAL A 139 -4.20 6.81 -3.93
CA VAL A 139 -4.95 5.67 -4.51
C VAL A 139 -5.94 5.06 -3.53
N GLY A 140 -5.62 5.09 -2.24
CA GLY A 140 -6.44 4.46 -1.21
C GLY A 140 -6.37 5.24 0.08
N PHE A 141 -7.49 5.26 0.79
CA PHE A 141 -7.64 5.98 2.05
C PHE A 141 -8.47 5.18 3.04
N LEU A 142 -7.88 4.75 4.16
CA LEU A 142 -8.58 4.10 5.26
C LEU A 142 -8.76 5.10 6.41
N SER A 143 -10.02 5.45 6.71
CA SER A 143 -10.37 6.42 7.74
C SER A 143 -11.48 5.86 8.64
N GLY A 144 -12.63 6.55 8.77
CA GLY A 144 -13.69 6.15 9.70
C GLY A 144 -14.55 4.96 9.27
N ASN A 145 -14.50 4.51 8.01
CA ASN A 145 -15.41 3.49 7.50
C ASN A 145 -14.99 2.06 7.86
N PHE A 146 -15.10 1.71 9.15
CA PHE A 146 -14.83 0.38 9.68
C PHE A 146 -16.13 -0.36 10.04
N SER A 147 -16.32 -1.57 9.51
CA SER A 147 -17.49 -2.40 9.81
C SER A 147 -17.14 -3.89 9.85
N GLY A 148 -17.46 -4.56 10.97
CA GLY A 148 -17.18 -5.99 11.15
C GLY A 148 -15.67 -6.26 11.16
N THR A 149 -15.18 -6.96 10.14
CA THR A 149 -13.75 -7.23 9.91
C THR A 149 -13.20 -6.49 8.69
N THR A 150 -13.93 -5.50 8.18
CA THR A 150 -13.56 -4.78 6.96
C THR A 150 -13.34 -3.31 7.29
N TRP A 151 -12.11 -2.84 7.06
CA TRP A 151 -11.80 -1.42 7.05
C TRP A 151 -11.85 -0.96 5.59
N LYS A 152 -12.89 -0.21 5.27
CA LYS A 152 -13.23 0.11 3.87
C LYS A 152 -12.37 1.24 3.36
N ASP A 153 -11.95 1.10 2.11
CA ASP A 153 -11.33 2.18 1.36
C ASP A 153 -12.38 3.22 1.00
N GLU A 154 -12.12 4.45 1.41
CA GLU A 154 -12.99 5.60 1.21
C GLU A 154 -13.15 5.92 -0.29
N TYR A 155 -12.16 5.57 -1.12
CA TYR A 155 -12.24 5.67 -2.59
C TYR A 155 -12.90 4.45 -3.27
N LEU A 156 -13.47 3.53 -2.48
CA LEU A 156 -14.15 2.31 -2.95
C LEU A 156 -13.24 1.31 -3.69
N GLY A 157 -11.93 1.48 -3.57
CA GLY A 157 -10.94 0.59 -4.15
C GLY A 157 -10.78 -0.69 -3.33
N VAL A 158 -9.62 -0.85 -2.71
CA VAL A 158 -9.23 -2.10 -2.06
C VAL A 158 -9.43 -1.96 -0.56
N ASN A 159 -10.33 -2.75 0.03
CA ASN A 159 -10.53 -2.74 1.47
C ASN A 159 -9.41 -3.49 2.21
N ALA A 160 -9.10 -3.07 3.43
CA ALA A 160 -8.26 -3.84 4.34
C ALA A 160 -9.11 -4.82 5.18
N THR A 161 -8.54 -5.98 5.47
CA THR A 161 -9.16 -7.02 6.31
C THR A 161 -8.57 -6.94 7.70
N VAL A 162 -9.41 -6.76 8.72
CA VAL A 162 -9.00 -6.75 10.12
C VAL A 162 -9.06 -8.15 10.70
N THR A 163 -7.91 -8.61 11.18
CA THR A 163 -7.71 -9.90 11.83
C THR A 163 -7.42 -9.67 13.31
N LYS A 164 -7.74 -10.66 14.16
CA LYS A 164 -7.51 -10.59 15.60
C LYS A 164 -6.94 -11.89 16.15
N GLY A 165 -6.08 -11.76 17.15
CA GLY A 165 -5.68 -12.88 18.00
C GLY A 165 -6.83 -13.34 18.91
N LYS A 166 -6.56 -14.33 19.76
CA LYS A 166 -7.56 -14.99 20.62
C LYS A 166 -8.42 -14.02 21.44
N ASN A 167 -7.79 -12.99 22.02
CA ASN A 167 -8.47 -11.94 22.80
C ASN A 167 -8.35 -10.56 22.12
N GLY A 168 -8.04 -10.54 20.82
CA GLY A 168 -7.85 -9.29 20.10
C GLY A 168 -9.16 -8.54 19.86
N VAL A 169 -9.11 -7.21 19.89
CA VAL A 169 -10.23 -6.31 19.64
C VAL A 169 -9.80 -5.22 18.68
N ALA A 170 -10.69 -4.87 17.76
CA ALA A 170 -10.59 -3.69 16.92
C ALA A 170 -11.86 -2.85 17.08
N ALA A 171 -11.71 -1.54 17.30
CA ALA A 171 -12.80 -0.61 17.48
C ALA A 171 -12.67 0.56 16.50
N GLY A 172 -13.74 0.86 15.77
CA GLY A 172 -13.78 1.97 14.82
C GLY A 172 -14.02 3.31 15.50
N TYR A 173 -13.41 4.35 14.96
CA TYR A 173 -13.55 5.76 15.33
C TYR A 173 -13.85 6.58 14.08
N ALA A 174 -14.14 7.88 14.26
CA ALA A 174 -14.50 8.77 13.16
C ALA A 174 -13.40 8.87 12.07
N ASP A 175 -12.14 8.64 12.43
CA ASP A 175 -10.97 8.87 11.59
C ASP A 175 -9.99 7.67 11.54
N GLY A 176 -10.38 6.52 12.11
CA GLY A 176 -9.48 5.37 12.16
C GLY A 176 -9.97 4.19 12.98
N VAL A 177 -9.04 3.31 13.34
CA VAL A 177 -9.31 2.09 14.11
C VAL A 177 -8.30 1.96 15.25
N THR A 178 -8.80 1.63 16.44
CA THR A 178 -7.97 1.22 17.57
C THR A 178 -7.83 -0.29 17.59
N PHE A 179 -6.58 -0.75 17.67
CA PHE A 179 -6.18 -2.14 17.67
C PHE A 179 -5.60 -2.54 19.02
N ARG A 180 -6.06 -3.68 19.52
CA ARG A 180 -5.53 -4.36 20.72
C ARG A 180 -5.44 -5.84 20.43
N GLY A 181 -4.24 -6.39 20.21
CA GLY A 181 -4.09 -7.78 19.76
C GLY A 181 -4.79 -8.08 18.42
N ALA A 182 -5.07 -7.05 17.64
CA ALA A 182 -5.69 -7.09 16.32
C ALA A 182 -4.83 -6.27 15.34
N TRP A 183 -5.00 -6.49 14.05
CA TRP A 183 -4.29 -5.77 13.00
C TRP A 183 -5.11 -5.76 11.71
N ALA A 184 -4.78 -4.86 10.79
CA ALA A 184 -5.35 -4.84 9.45
C ALA A 184 -4.31 -5.30 8.42
N GLU A 185 -4.75 -6.10 7.45
CA GLU A 185 -4.00 -6.46 6.25
C GLU A 185 -4.61 -5.75 5.04
N TRP A 186 -3.82 -4.90 4.38
CA TRP A 186 -4.23 -4.18 3.17
C TRP A 186 -3.56 -4.83 1.94
N PRO A 187 -4.30 -5.63 1.14
CA PRO A 187 -3.69 -6.51 0.15
C PRO A 187 -3.10 -5.78 -1.06
N VAL A 188 -1.96 -6.27 -1.54
CA VAL A 188 -1.32 -5.86 -2.80
C VAL A 188 -1.43 -7.00 -3.83
N GLY A 189 -0.57 -8.02 -3.72
CA GLY A 189 -0.55 -9.17 -4.63
C GLY A 189 -1.65 -10.23 -4.37
N LYS A 190 -2.27 -10.23 -3.18
CA LYS A 190 -3.33 -11.21 -2.82
C LYS A 190 -4.67 -11.03 -3.57
N GLN A 191 -4.80 -10.03 -4.46
CA GLN A 191 -6.07 -9.65 -5.09
C GLN A 191 -6.54 -10.60 -6.22
N GLY A 192 -5.67 -11.48 -6.74
CA GLY A 192 -6.02 -12.43 -7.82
C GLY A 192 -5.67 -11.91 -9.21
N GLU A 193 -6.56 -12.07 -10.20
CA GLU A 193 -6.32 -11.65 -11.59
C GLU A 193 -6.26 -10.13 -11.74
N ASN A 194 -7.10 -9.39 -10.98
CA ASN A 194 -7.15 -7.92 -11.01
C ASN A 194 -6.41 -7.35 -9.79
N GLN A 195 -5.12 -7.03 -9.96
CA GLN A 195 -4.27 -6.50 -8.90
C GLN A 195 -4.19 -4.96 -8.98
N LEU A 196 -5.16 -4.29 -8.36
CA LEU A 196 -5.30 -2.83 -8.42
C LEU A 196 -4.11 -2.09 -7.79
N CYS A 197 -3.42 -2.75 -6.86
CA CYS A 197 -2.26 -2.18 -6.15
C CYS A 197 -0.90 -2.62 -6.73
N GLN A 198 -0.84 -3.18 -7.94
CA GLN A 198 0.40 -3.69 -8.53
C GLN A 198 1.53 -2.64 -8.60
N PHE A 199 1.19 -1.35 -8.70
CA PHE A 199 2.13 -0.22 -8.67
C PHE A 199 3.04 -0.21 -7.43
N ALA A 200 2.56 -0.74 -6.29
CA ALA A 200 3.30 -0.73 -5.04
C ALA A 200 4.56 -1.61 -5.09
N ASN A 201 4.69 -2.50 -6.07
CA ASN A 201 5.94 -3.24 -6.29
C ASN A 201 7.08 -2.35 -6.84
N HIS A 202 6.76 -1.14 -7.32
CA HIS A 202 7.75 -0.23 -7.88
C HIS A 202 7.83 1.08 -7.09
N ASN A 203 6.71 1.77 -6.92
CA ASN A 203 6.66 3.06 -6.23
C ASN A 203 5.43 3.11 -5.32
N PHE A 204 5.63 3.45 -4.04
CA PHE A 204 4.52 3.83 -3.19
C PHE A 204 4.96 4.70 -2.02
N THR A 205 3.98 5.36 -1.40
CA THR A 205 4.11 5.92 -0.06
C THR A 205 2.90 5.50 0.76
N LEU A 206 3.13 4.84 1.90
CA LEU A 206 2.12 4.49 2.88
C LEU A 206 2.30 5.40 4.09
N VAL A 207 1.28 6.19 4.43
CA VAL A 207 1.30 7.16 5.54
C VAL A 207 0.18 6.85 6.52
N ALA A 208 0.42 7.03 7.81
CA ALA A 208 -0.63 6.97 8.82
C ALA A 208 -0.33 7.92 9.99
N THR A 209 -1.38 8.33 10.70
CA THR A 209 -1.26 8.98 12.01
C THR A 209 -1.51 7.95 13.10
N VAL A 210 -0.63 7.86 14.09
CA VAL A 210 -0.70 6.85 15.16
C VAL A 210 -0.66 7.48 16.54
N SER A 211 -1.34 6.84 17.49
CA SER A 211 -1.33 7.23 18.90
C SER A 211 -1.47 5.99 19.78
N PHE A 212 -0.91 6.04 20.98
CA PHE A 212 -0.78 4.88 21.84
C PHE A 212 -1.51 5.08 23.16
N GLU A 213 -2.15 4.01 23.62
CA GLU A 213 -2.70 3.91 24.95
C GLU A 213 -1.91 2.84 25.72
N GLY A 214 -1.41 3.21 26.89
CA GLY A 214 -0.57 2.34 27.72
C GLY A 214 0.81 2.03 27.12
N GLU A 215 1.58 1.23 27.83
CA GLU A 215 2.93 0.84 27.45
C GLU A 215 3.05 -0.68 27.33
N PRO A 216 3.65 -1.21 26.26
CA PRO A 216 3.92 -2.64 26.17
C PRO A 216 4.73 -3.10 27.39
N LYS A 217 4.38 -4.26 27.97
CA LYS A 217 5.10 -4.82 29.12
C LYS A 217 6.50 -5.32 28.77
N SER A 218 6.69 -5.82 27.55
CA SER A 218 7.97 -6.38 27.11
C SER A 218 8.03 -6.51 25.59
N GLY A 219 9.25 -6.56 25.04
CA GLY A 219 9.48 -6.82 23.63
C GLY A 219 9.21 -5.62 22.72
N SER A 220 9.36 -5.86 21.41
CA SER A 220 9.03 -4.90 20.34
C SER A 220 7.66 -5.25 19.75
N VAL A 221 6.83 -4.25 19.53
CA VAL A 221 5.48 -4.35 18.99
C VAL A 221 5.48 -3.78 17.56
N PRO A 222 5.22 -4.63 16.55
CA PRO A 222 4.98 -4.20 15.17
C PRO A 222 3.86 -3.18 15.08
N LEU A 223 4.08 -2.10 14.32
CA LEU A 223 3.08 -1.06 14.10
C LEU A 223 2.60 -1.02 12.66
N MET A 224 3.53 -0.92 11.71
CA MET A 224 3.22 -0.80 10.30
C MET A 224 4.37 -1.36 9.48
N GLY A 225 4.07 -2.10 8.41
CA GLY A 225 5.11 -2.68 7.58
C GLY A 225 4.64 -3.31 6.29
N VAL A 226 5.62 -3.86 5.57
CA VAL A 226 5.48 -4.38 4.21
C VAL A 226 5.92 -5.83 4.19
N LEU A 227 5.03 -6.71 3.75
CA LEU A 227 5.28 -8.15 3.65
C LEU A 227 5.30 -8.60 2.19
N ALA A 228 6.27 -9.42 1.83
CA ALA A 228 6.42 -10.03 0.52
C ALA A 228 6.30 -11.56 0.56
N GLY A 229 6.14 -12.16 -0.62
CA GLY A 229 5.93 -13.60 -0.76
C GLY A 229 4.46 -13.98 -0.86
N THR A 230 4.17 -15.22 -1.25
CA THR A 230 2.81 -15.71 -1.54
C THR A 230 1.82 -15.45 -0.40
N ASP A 231 2.25 -15.58 0.85
CA ASP A 231 1.43 -15.34 2.04
C ASP A 231 2.01 -14.29 2.99
N GLY A 232 2.98 -13.49 2.55
CA GLY A 232 3.67 -12.54 3.42
C GLY A 232 4.71 -13.19 4.34
N GLY A 233 5.45 -14.19 3.84
CA GLY A 233 6.47 -14.90 4.62
C GLY A 233 7.76 -14.11 4.86
N THR A 234 7.93 -12.96 4.20
CA THR A 234 9.15 -12.14 4.31
C THR A 234 8.81 -10.70 4.63
N LYS A 235 9.32 -10.19 5.76
CA LYS A 235 9.19 -8.80 6.19
C LYS A 235 10.26 -7.95 5.49
N LEU A 236 9.82 -6.98 4.69
CA LEU A 236 10.73 -6.12 3.91
C LEU A 236 11.10 -4.85 4.67
N MET A 237 10.12 -4.24 5.30
CA MET A 237 10.29 -3.05 6.14
C MET A 237 9.27 -3.09 7.26
N GLU A 238 9.65 -2.59 8.43
CA GLU A 238 8.77 -2.52 9.59
C GLU A 238 9.14 -1.33 10.46
N LEU A 239 8.13 -0.57 10.88
CA LEU A 239 8.21 0.29 12.04
C LEU A 239 7.59 -0.42 13.24
N SER A 240 8.31 -0.39 14.35
CA SER A 240 7.92 -1.02 15.62
C SER A 240 8.27 -0.12 16.80
N TYR A 241 7.63 -0.36 17.93
CA TYR A 241 7.83 0.39 19.18
C TYR A 241 7.92 -0.57 20.36
N ASN A 242 8.66 -0.22 21.41
CA ASN A 242 8.90 -1.14 22.52
C ASN A 242 8.59 -0.55 23.90
N SER A 243 8.57 -1.43 24.91
CA SER A 243 8.44 -1.12 26.34
C SER A 243 9.46 -0.10 26.89
N GLY A 244 10.62 0.06 26.23
CA GLY A 244 11.66 1.02 26.59
C GLY A 244 11.42 2.43 26.02
N LYS A 245 10.22 2.71 25.49
CA LYS A 245 9.89 3.97 24.80
C LYS A 245 10.79 4.26 23.61
N LYS A 246 11.19 3.23 22.86
CA LYS A 246 12.04 3.37 21.68
C LYS A 246 11.33 2.90 20.42
N TRP A 247 11.53 3.67 19.36
CA TRP A 247 11.21 3.28 18.00
C TRP A 247 12.31 2.38 17.45
N GLN A 248 11.91 1.30 16.78
CA GLN A 248 12.80 0.37 16.10
C GLN A 248 12.29 0.15 14.68
N VAL A 249 13.21 0.19 13.71
CA VAL A 249 12.89 0.06 12.30
C VAL A 249 13.71 -1.07 11.68
N LEU A 250 13.02 -2.01 11.03
CA LEU A 250 13.64 -2.92 10.06
C LEU A 250 13.72 -2.20 8.71
N CYS A 251 14.94 -1.98 8.25
CA CYS A 251 15.25 -1.35 6.98
C CYS A 251 15.14 -2.32 5.81
N SER A 252 15.01 -1.79 4.60
CA SER A 252 14.89 -2.59 3.38
C SER A 252 16.16 -3.38 3.02
N ASP A 253 17.32 -3.03 3.59
CA ASP A 253 18.57 -3.81 3.52
C ASP A 253 18.66 -4.93 4.58
N GLY A 254 17.64 -5.08 5.43
CA GLY A 254 17.59 -6.05 6.53
C GLY A 254 18.28 -5.57 7.81
N THR A 255 18.90 -4.38 7.82
CA THR A 255 19.44 -3.80 9.04
C THR A 255 18.33 -3.35 9.97
N THR A 256 18.59 -3.37 11.26
CA THR A 256 17.65 -2.86 12.26
C THR A 256 18.23 -1.62 12.92
N LYS A 257 17.51 -0.51 12.86
CA LYS A 257 17.92 0.78 13.43
C LYS A 257 17.01 1.15 14.59
N ARG A 258 17.53 1.90 15.56
CA ARG A 258 16.77 2.42 16.69
C ARG A 258 16.96 3.92 16.80
N LEU A 259 15.87 4.65 16.99
CA LEU A 259 15.92 6.10 17.15
C LEU A 259 16.35 6.44 18.57
N LYS A 260 17.11 7.53 18.72
CA LYS A 260 17.36 8.12 20.03
C LYS A 260 16.10 8.71 20.64
N SER A 261 15.25 9.31 19.80
CA SER A 261 13.96 9.86 20.22
C SER A 261 13.02 8.77 20.72
N SER A 262 12.21 9.16 21.69
CA SER A 262 11.24 8.27 22.32
C SER A 262 9.84 8.47 21.77
N TRP A 263 9.03 7.42 21.88
CA TRP A 263 7.59 7.51 21.72
C TRP A 263 6.92 7.69 23.09
N ASP A 264 5.73 8.29 23.09
CA ASP A 264 4.91 8.49 24.29
C ASP A 264 3.41 8.33 23.99
N THR A 265 2.62 8.16 25.05
CA THR A 265 1.16 7.93 24.99
C THR A 265 0.32 9.20 24.91
N GLN A 266 0.93 10.37 25.08
CA GLN A 266 0.25 11.66 25.10
C GLN A 266 0.35 12.39 23.74
N ARG A 267 1.07 11.80 22.78
CA ARG A 267 1.31 12.36 21.46
C ARG A 267 0.78 11.47 20.36
N GLN A 268 0.49 12.14 19.25
CA GLN A 268 0.29 11.49 17.97
C GLN A 268 1.57 11.61 17.15
N TYR A 269 1.82 10.63 16.30
CA TYR A 269 2.96 10.59 15.40
C TYR A 269 2.47 10.37 13.98
N GLN A 270 3.10 11.05 13.02
CA GLN A 270 2.95 10.69 11.62
C GLN A 270 4.04 9.70 11.25
N VAL A 271 3.66 8.56 10.68
CA VAL A 271 4.59 7.52 10.26
C VAL A 271 4.41 7.26 8.77
N ALA A 272 5.52 7.02 8.07
CA ALA A 272 5.48 6.71 6.65
C ALA A 272 6.50 5.65 6.24
N ILE A 273 6.13 4.84 5.24
CA ILE A 273 7.02 3.93 4.53
C ILE A 273 6.96 4.29 3.06
N VAL A 274 8.13 4.48 2.44
CA VAL A 274 8.28 4.83 1.03
C VAL A 274 9.10 3.78 0.33
N LEU A 275 8.63 3.35 -0.84
CA LEU A 275 9.43 2.61 -1.81
C LEU A 275 9.58 3.44 -3.07
N GLN A 276 10.82 3.57 -3.53
CA GLN A 276 11.17 4.26 -4.75
C GLN A 276 11.97 3.33 -5.67
N ASN A 277 11.61 3.32 -6.95
CA ASN A 277 12.27 2.56 -8.02
C ASN A 277 12.36 1.04 -7.76
N GLY A 278 11.47 0.49 -6.93
CA GLY A 278 11.40 -0.92 -6.55
C GLY A 278 12.50 -1.38 -5.58
N THR A 279 13.53 -0.56 -5.35
CA THR A 279 14.73 -0.99 -4.60
C THR A 279 15.11 -0.06 -3.46
N GLN A 280 14.60 1.18 -3.42
CA GLN A 280 14.99 2.17 -2.41
C GLN A 280 13.89 2.32 -1.38
N GLY A 281 14.12 1.75 -0.19
CA GLY A 281 13.19 1.79 0.92
C GLY A 281 13.56 2.86 1.94
N SER A 282 12.58 3.63 2.40
CA SER A 282 12.77 4.58 3.51
C SER A 282 11.58 4.62 4.47
N VAL A 283 11.88 4.90 5.73
CA VAL A 283 10.88 4.96 6.82
C VAL A 283 11.02 6.28 7.55
N TYR A 284 9.89 6.90 7.87
CA TYR A 284 9.83 8.22 8.49
C TYR A 284 8.96 8.20 9.75
N VAL A 285 9.37 9.00 10.74
CA VAL A 285 8.58 9.34 11.92
C VAL A 285 8.60 10.86 12.04
N ASP A 286 7.43 11.50 12.05
CA ASP A 286 7.24 12.95 12.00
C ASP A 286 8.06 13.63 10.88
N GLY A 287 8.15 12.95 9.73
CA GLY A 287 8.87 13.41 8.55
C GLY A 287 10.39 13.34 8.66
N GLN A 288 10.93 12.94 9.82
CA GLN A 288 12.35 12.63 9.97
C GLN A 288 12.63 11.23 9.42
N ARG A 289 13.62 11.15 8.53
CA ARG A 289 14.04 9.89 7.92
C ARG A 289 14.80 9.06 8.93
N VAL A 290 14.22 7.95 9.33
CA VAL A 290 14.82 7.00 10.27
C VAL A 290 15.73 6.03 9.56
N CYS A 291 15.27 5.57 8.41
CA CYS A 291 15.94 4.59 7.61
C CYS A 291 15.88 5.00 6.15
N GLU A 292 17.00 4.79 5.48
CA GLU A 292 17.13 4.86 4.03
C GLU A 292 18.12 3.77 3.63
N SER A 293 17.74 2.99 2.62
CA SER A 293 18.68 2.12 1.94
C SER A 293 18.48 2.24 0.44
N VAL A 294 19.61 2.35 -0.27
CA VAL A 294 19.68 2.42 -1.74
C VAL A 294 19.64 1.02 -2.35
N GLN A 295 19.98 -0.01 -1.56
CA GLN A 295 20.11 -1.38 -2.01
C GLN A 295 19.29 -2.28 -1.08
N SER A 296 18.12 -2.66 -1.54
CA SER A 296 17.20 -3.45 -0.73
C SER A 296 17.25 -4.94 -1.06
N ASN A 297 16.80 -5.73 -0.09
CA ASN A 297 16.56 -7.16 -0.26
C ASN A 297 15.33 -7.46 -1.15
N PHE A 298 14.76 -6.46 -1.83
CA PHE A 298 13.67 -6.66 -2.79
C PHE A 298 14.14 -7.47 -4.01
N GLU A 299 15.43 -7.44 -4.37
CA GLU A 299 16.00 -8.25 -5.47
C GLU A 299 15.87 -9.78 -5.21
N ASN A 300 15.83 -10.21 -3.95
CA ASN A 300 15.57 -11.63 -3.60
C ASN A 300 14.06 -11.98 -3.58
N ALA A 301 13.18 -10.99 -3.72
CA ALA A 301 11.72 -11.15 -3.77
C ALA A 301 11.16 -11.21 -5.20
N GLU A 302 12.02 -11.20 -6.23
CA GLU A 302 11.67 -11.13 -7.65
C GLU A 302 10.74 -12.23 -8.17
N SER A 303 10.52 -13.31 -7.41
CA SER A 303 9.53 -14.33 -7.79
C SER A 303 8.13 -14.13 -7.22
N LYS A 304 7.91 -13.21 -6.25
CA LYS A 304 6.64 -13.17 -5.49
C LYS A 304 6.06 -11.79 -5.15
N GLY A 305 6.79 -10.69 -5.29
CA GLY A 305 6.28 -9.32 -5.08
C GLY A 305 5.76 -9.03 -3.66
N ILE A 306 5.25 -7.81 -3.46
CA ILE A 306 4.59 -7.39 -2.21
C ILE A 306 3.23 -8.08 -2.10
N SER A 307 3.00 -8.70 -0.94
CA SER A 307 1.77 -9.42 -0.64
C SER A 307 0.69 -8.51 -0.08
N HIS A 308 1.03 -7.73 0.96
CA HIS A 308 0.15 -6.81 1.67
C HIS A 308 0.96 -5.86 2.55
N PHE A 309 0.33 -4.76 2.93
CA PHE A 309 0.72 -3.94 4.07
C PHE A 309 0.03 -4.46 5.32
N TYR A 310 0.68 -4.37 6.48
CA TYR A 310 0.02 -4.58 7.76
C TYR A 310 0.04 -3.30 8.58
N ILE A 311 -1.02 -3.10 9.37
CA ILE A 311 -1.31 -1.89 10.13
C ILE A 311 -1.83 -2.27 11.51
N GLY A 312 -1.27 -1.68 12.56
CA GLY A 312 -1.61 -1.94 13.96
C GLY A 312 -0.95 -3.18 14.57
N GLY A 313 -0.36 -4.06 13.76
CA GLY A 313 0.34 -5.28 14.18
C GLY A 313 0.62 -6.23 13.00
N ASP A 314 1.46 -7.25 13.20
CA ASP A 314 1.86 -8.22 12.15
C ASP A 314 1.28 -9.63 12.34
N GLY A 315 0.39 -9.80 13.31
CA GLY A 315 -0.21 -11.09 13.69
C GLY A 315 0.68 -12.04 14.48
N GLY A 316 2.01 -11.98 14.32
CA GLY A 316 2.96 -12.82 15.05
C GLY A 316 3.01 -12.52 16.54
N ASN A 317 2.77 -11.26 16.91
CA ASN A 317 2.78 -10.80 18.31
C ASN A 317 1.40 -10.63 18.95
N ALA A 318 0.35 -11.18 18.31
CA ALA A 318 -1.02 -10.99 18.77
C ALA A 318 -1.24 -11.52 20.19
N GLU A 319 -0.56 -12.59 20.61
CA GLU A 319 -0.68 -13.13 21.97
C GLU A 319 -0.02 -12.24 23.03
N ASN A 320 1.06 -11.54 22.69
CA ASN A 320 1.81 -10.68 23.62
C ASN A 320 1.08 -9.36 23.94
N THR A 321 0.16 -8.93 23.07
CA THR A 321 -0.64 -7.70 23.22
C THR A 321 -2.09 -7.97 23.59
N ALA A 322 -2.63 -9.16 23.29
CA ALA A 322 -4.03 -9.52 23.58
C ALA A 322 -4.32 -9.77 25.07
N GLY A 323 -3.28 -9.97 25.91
CA GLY A 323 -3.42 -10.18 27.35
C GLY A 323 -3.34 -8.92 28.21
N ASP A 324 -3.07 -7.76 27.59
CA ASP A 324 -2.85 -6.52 28.33
C ASP A 324 -3.99 -5.52 28.07
N GLU A 325 -4.97 -5.50 28.98
CA GLU A 325 -6.15 -4.62 28.92
C GLU A 325 -5.81 -3.11 28.94
N GLY A 326 -4.54 -2.73 29.07
CA GLY A 326 -4.06 -1.35 28.99
C GLY A 326 -3.34 -0.93 27.70
N VAL A 327 -2.95 -1.85 26.81
CA VAL A 327 -2.09 -1.51 25.64
C VAL A 327 -2.87 -1.54 24.33
N SER A 328 -3.01 -0.39 23.68
CA SER A 328 -3.67 -0.28 22.37
C SER A 328 -2.97 0.73 21.47
N VAL A 329 -3.14 0.58 20.16
CA VAL A 329 -2.70 1.57 19.18
C VAL A 329 -3.88 2.02 18.34
N THR A 330 -4.05 3.33 18.21
CA THR A 330 -5.03 3.89 17.28
C THR A 330 -4.33 4.38 16.05
N VAL A 331 -4.72 3.85 14.90
CA VAL A 331 -4.21 4.24 13.59
C VAL A 331 -5.31 4.97 12.84
N ARG A 332 -4.97 6.17 12.36
CA ARG A 332 -5.86 7.14 11.72
C ARG A 332 -5.36 7.52 10.35
N ASN A 333 -6.30 7.81 9.46
CA ASN A 333 -6.05 8.41 8.16
C ASN A 333 -4.91 7.72 7.40
N VAL A 334 -5.04 6.42 7.15
CA VAL A 334 -4.03 5.65 6.42
C VAL A 334 -4.16 5.97 4.93
N MET A 335 -3.11 6.50 4.33
CA MET A 335 -3.09 6.96 2.93
C MET A 335 -2.06 6.15 2.13
N LEU A 336 -2.48 5.64 0.97
CA LEU A 336 -1.62 4.92 0.04
C LEU A 336 -1.47 5.70 -1.26
N TYR A 337 -0.25 6.10 -1.57
CA TYR A 337 0.10 6.80 -2.80
C TYR A 337 0.79 5.88 -3.81
N ASN A 338 0.54 6.09 -5.11
CA ASN A 338 1.24 5.42 -6.22
C ASN A 338 2.57 6.05 -6.61
N ARG A 339 3.10 6.93 -5.77
CA ARG A 339 4.33 7.67 -6.00
C ARG A 339 5.11 7.85 -4.70
N PRO A 340 6.45 8.01 -4.76
CA PRO A 340 7.22 8.44 -3.61
C PRO A 340 6.85 9.88 -3.26
N LEU A 341 6.61 10.14 -1.98
CA LEU A 341 6.51 11.49 -1.43
C LEU A 341 7.87 11.91 -0.84
N THR A 342 8.14 13.21 -0.87
CA THR A 342 9.34 13.79 -0.27
C THR A 342 8.99 14.38 1.10
N PHE A 343 9.81 14.06 2.10
CA PHE A 343 9.68 14.58 3.45
C PHE A 343 10.86 15.51 3.77
N THR A 344 10.58 16.64 4.42
CA THR A 344 11.57 17.70 4.69
C THR A 344 12.20 17.63 6.08
N GLY A 345 11.87 16.63 6.90
CA GLY A 345 12.29 16.54 8.31
C GLY A 345 13.76 16.16 8.53
N GLY A 346 14.56 16.00 7.47
CA GLY A 346 15.97 15.59 7.57
C GLY A 346 16.14 14.15 8.05
N SER A 347 17.31 13.80 8.56
CA SER A 347 17.61 12.47 9.11
C SER A 347 17.43 12.45 10.63
N ALA A 348 16.79 11.41 11.15
CA ALA A 348 16.63 11.20 12.58
C ALA A 348 17.96 10.81 13.24
N GLU A 349 18.13 11.18 14.51
CA GLU A 349 19.25 10.70 15.31
C GLU A 349 19.04 9.24 15.74
N LEU A 350 20.02 8.38 15.46
CA LEU A 350 19.97 6.96 15.74
C LEU A 350 20.90 6.60 16.91
N GLU A 351 20.54 5.58 17.68
CA GLU A 351 21.46 5.01 18.67
C GLU A 351 22.69 4.43 17.96
N GLU A 352 23.88 4.63 18.54
CA GLU A 352 25.08 3.97 18.03
C GLU A 352 24.92 2.46 18.22
N ASP A 353 25.38 1.72 17.21
CA ASP A 353 25.29 0.27 17.16
C ASP A 353 26.18 -0.32 18.26
N VAL A 354 25.63 -0.49 19.46
CA VAL A 354 26.29 -1.27 20.50
C VAL A 354 26.14 -2.70 20.05
N ALA A 355 27.17 -3.18 19.34
CA ALA A 355 27.32 -4.54 18.88
C ALA A 355 26.64 -5.52 19.85
N SER A 356 25.63 -6.23 19.36
CA SER A 356 25.07 -7.40 20.04
C SER A 356 26.24 -8.24 20.56
N PRO A 357 26.28 -8.61 21.86
CA PRO A 357 27.28 -9.54 22.34
C PRO A 357 26.94 -10.91 21.72
N SER A 358 27.47 -11.16 20.53
CA SER A 358 27.51 -12.50 19.97
C SER A 358 28.33 -13.36 20.93
N GLU A 359 27.75 -14.50 21.27
CA GLU A 359 28.18 -15.45 22.26
C GLU A 359 29.68 -15.78 22.20
N ALA A 360 30.24 -16.04 23.38
CA ALA A 360 31.64 -16.38 23.61
C ALA A 360 32.12 -17.57 22.74
N PRO A 361 33.43 -17.66 22.44
CA PRO A 361 33.96 -18.75 21.61
C PRO A 361 33.88 -20.07 22.37
N VAL A 362 33.16 -21.05 21.81
CA VAL A 362 33.25 -22.44 22.28
C VAL A 362 34.58 -23.00 21.81
N GLU A 363 35.48 -23.22 22.77
CA GLU A 363 36.64 -24.10 22.65
C GLU A 363 36.19 -25.49 22.19
N GLN A 364 36.69 -25.95 21.04
CA GLN A 364 36.72 -27.38 20.72
C GLN A 364 38.16 -27.85 20.55
N ALA A 365 38.59 -28.63 21.53
CA ALA A 365 39.84 -29.37 21.55
C ALA A 365 39.86 -30.50 20.51
N ALA A 366 41.06 -30.75 19.97
CA ALA A 366 41.44 -31.77 18.99
C ALA A 366 41.03 -33.21 19.39
N SER A 367 40.83 -34.16 18.47
CA SER A 367 41.92 -34.91 17.79
C SER A 367 41.38 -35.99 16.80
N PRO A 368 42.23 -36.65 15.98
CA PRO A 368 42.02 -36.79 14.53
C PRO A 368 41.76 -38.23 14.04
N GLN A 369 41.29 -38.38 12.80
CA GLN A 369 41.54 -39.59 12.01
C GLN A 369 41.58 -39.34 10.50
N SER A 370 42.42 -40.13 9.85
CA SER A 370 43.13 -39.86 8.59
C SER A 370 42.69 -40.80 7.45
N ARG A 371 43.19 -40.49 6.24
CA ARG A 371 43.09 -41.16 4.91
C ARG A 371 41.88 -40.75 4.06
N LYS A 372 42.03 -40.42 2.77
CA LYS A 372 43.02 -40.86 1.77
C LYS A 372 43.15 -39.82 0.64
N LYS A 373 44.39 -39.51 0.27
CA LYS A 373 44.81 -38.73 -0.90
C LYS A 373 44.68 -39.57 -2.18
N ARG A 374 44.14 -38.99 -3.26
CA ARG A 374 44.45 -39.36 -4.65
C ARG A 374 44.46 -38.09 -5.50
N GLU A 375 45.66 -37.71 -5.92
CA GLU A 375 45.92 -36.88 -7.10
C GLU A 375 45.39 -37.60 -8.36
N THR A 376 44.94 -36.86 -9.38
CA THR A 376 45.70 -36.63 -10.64
C THR A 376 45.02 -35.56 -11.51
N GLN A 377 45.85 -34.68 -12.09
CA GLN A 377 45.77 -34.03 -13.42
C GLN A 377 44.91 -32.77 -13.66
N GLN A 378 45.62 -31.64 -13.70
CA GLN A 378 45.35 -30.44 -14.51
C GLN A 378 45.89 -30.61 -15.94
N VAL A 379 45.14 -30.12 -16.94
CA VAL A 379 45.66 -29.46 -18.15
C VAL A 379 44.70 -28.29 -18.50
N PRO A 380 45.19 -27.10 -18.88
CA PRO A 380 44.38 -25.89 -19.10
C PRO A 380 44.21 -25.53 -20.58
N ALA A 381 43.16 -24.77 -20.92
CA ALA A 381 43.00 -23.87 -22.09
C ALA A 381 41.51 -23.44 -22.15
N ALA A 382 41.07 -22.25 -22.53
CA ALA A 382 41.63 -20.95 -22.86
C ALA A 382 40.43 -19.97 -22.80
N LEU A 383 40.62 -18.74 -22.32
CA LEU A 383 39.62 -17.66 -22.37
C LEU A 383 39.98 -16.72 -23.53
N SER A 384 39.08 -16.58 -24.50
CA SER A 384 39.12 -15.51 -25.49
C SER A 384 38.29 -14.32 -25.01
N SER A 385 38.95 -13.16 -25.03
CA SER A 385 38.43 -11.81 -24.89
C SER A 385 37.48 -11.42 -26.04
N HIS A 386 36.52 -10.53 -25.79
CA HIS A 386 36.24 -9.39 -26.66
C HIS A 386 35.58 -8.24 -25.89
N ALA A 387 36.23 -7.09 -25.94
CA ALA A 387 35.73 -5.78 -25.57
C ALA A 387 35.26 -5.05 -26.84
N VAL A 388 34.18 -4.27 -26.75
CA VAL A 388 33.89 -3.12 -27.63
C VAL A 388 33.10 -2.09 -26.80
N GLY A 389 33.69 -0.92 -26.56
CA GLY A 389 33.00 0.33 -26.19
C GLY A 389 32.35 0.97 -27.43
N GLU A 390 31.64 2.08 -27.45
CA GLU A 390 31.25 3.14 -26.51
C GLU A 390 30.39 4.08 -27.40
N LYS A 391 29.32 4.72 -26.87
CA LYS A 391 29.04 6.18 -26.95
C LYS A 391 27.55 6.58 -26.87
N THR A 392 27.27 7.31 -25.77
CA THR A 392 26.54 8.59 -25.63
C THR A 392 25.25 8.86 -26.41
N GLY A 393 24.18 9.11 -25.63
CA GLY A 393 22.97 9.83 -26.03
C GLY A 393 22.22 10.30 -24.78
N ASP A 394 22.63 11.45 -24.26
CA ASP A 394 21.98 12.22 -23.19
C ASP A 394 20.66 12.84 -23.72
N GLY A 395 19.66 13.00 -22.85
CA GLY A 395 18.33 13.47 -23.23
C GLY A 395 17.30 13.30 -22.12
N GLY A 396 17.56 13.92 -20.97
CA GLY A 396 16.64 13.96 -19.85
C GLY A 396 15.38 14.81 -20.12
N ILE A 397 14.25 14.32 -19.61
CA ILE A 397 13.16 15.15 -19.08
C ILE A 397 12.82 14.58 -17.70
N VAL A 398 13.49 15.11 -16.68
CA VAL A 398 13.14 14.88 -15.28
C VAL A 398 11.90 15.72 -15.02
N HIS A 399 10.72 15.09 -14.97
CA HIS A 399 9.53 15.73 -14.43
C HIS A 399 9.77 15.95 -12.93
N GLY A 400 9.92 17.23 -12.57
CA GLY A 400 10.13 17.66 -11.19
C GLY A 400 9.02 17.12 -10.29
N SER A 401 9.41 16.29 -9.33
CA SER A 401 8.54 15.87 -8.24
C SER A 401 8.32 17.09 -7.34
N GLY A 402 7.06 17.55 -7.26
CA GLY A 402 6.67 18.65 -6.40
C GLY A 402 7.04 18.36 -4.94
N LEU A 403 7.79 19.28 -4.35
CA LEU A 403 8.09 19.32 -2.91
C LEU A 403 6.78 19.32 -2.12
N LEU A 404 6.68 18.51 -1.07
CA LEU A 404 5.65 18.57 -0.03
C LEU A 404 6.25 19.34 1.16
N PRO A 405 6.04 20.66 1.31
CA PRO A 405 6.26 21.31 2.58
C PRO A 405 5.07 21.01 3.50
N LEU A 406 5.38 20.38 4.63
CA LEU A 406 4.65 20.49 5.89
C LEU A 406 3.18 20.05 5.90
N LEU A 407 2.98 18.73 5.82
CA LEU A 407 1.89 18.04 6.53
C LEU A 407 2.29 17.68 7.99
N LEU A 408 3.47 18.13 8.43
CA LEU A 408 4.26 17.43 9.44
C LEU A 408 4.21 18.02 10.86
N LEU A 409 3.47 19.11 11.10
CA LEU A 409 3.47 19.78 12.42
C LEU A 409 2.11 20.26 12.96
N LEU A 410 0.97 20.01 12.30
CA LEU A 410 -0.30 20.66 12.69
C LEU A 410 -1.43 19.76 13.22
N LEU A 411 -1.22 18.46 13.40
CA LEU A 411 -2.23 17.58 14.01
C LEU A 411 -2.15 17.51 15.56
N GLY A 412 -1.27 18.31 16.18
CA GLY A 412 -0.99 18.27 17.62
C GLY A 412 -1.69 19.32 18.49
N LEU A 413 -2.56 20.17 17.94
CA LEU A 413 -3.27 21.18 18.72
C LEU A 413 -4.77 21.21 18.35
N TRP A 414 -5.58 20.90 19.37
CA TRP A 414 -7.07 21.00 19.49
C TRP A 414 -7.78 19.63 19.37
N GLY A 415 -8.56 19.16 20.36
CA GLY A 415 -9.13 19.84 21.52
C GLY A 415 -9.35 18.96 22.76
N PHE A 416 -8.88 19.47 23.89
CA PHE A 416 -9.67 19.49 25.12
C PHE A 416 -10.59 20.70 25.05
N ALA A 417 -11.87 20.49 24.76
CA ALA A 417 -12.96 21.39 25.14
C ALA A 417 -14.32 20.77 24.73
N ALA A 418 -14.90 19.98 25.62
CA ALA A 418 -16.34 20.04 25.92
C ALA A 418 -16.59 19.24 27.21
N LEU A 419 -17.42 19.85 28.05
CA LEU A 419 -17.76 19.54 29.43
C LEU A 419 -18.37 18.15 29.64
#